data_AF-A0A0D0J908-F1
#
_entry.id   AF-A0A0D0J908-F1
#
_cell.length_a   1.000
_cell.length_b   1.000
_cell.length_c   1.000
_cell.angle_alpha   90.00
_cell.angle_beta   90.00
_cell.angle_gamma   90.00
#
_symmetry.space_group_name_H-M   'P 1'
#
loop_
_entity.id
_entity.type
_entity.pdbx_description
1 polymer ?
#
loop_
_entity_poly.entity_id
_entity_poly.type
_entity_poly.pdbx_seq_one_letter_code
_entity_poly.pdbx_strand_id
1 'polypeptide(L)'
;MRQIDIDSLDEATLIALNARIVERLHFLHHQRTAAALQDIRVGSGVTFEGPGGVPVRGVVIRRNKKTVTVHAEDDRQWNVSPTLLKLTGSHVLDAADQIRTDNANKVVAFPKPDRG
;
A
#
# COMPACT_ATOMS: atom_id res chain seq x y z
N MET A 1 15.33 -26.46 7.87
CA MET A 1 15.33 -26.22 6.41
C MET A 1 15.51 -27.57 5.71
N ARG A 2 14.78 -27.86 4.62
CA ARG A 2 15.09 -29.06 3.83
C ARG A 2 16.30 -28.75 2.95
N GLN A 3 17.32 -29.58 3.04
CA GLN A 3 18.52 -29.46 2.22
C GLN A 3 18.20 -30.03 0.83
N ILE A 4 18.54 -29.28 -0.22
CA ILE A 4 18.47 -29.74 -1.61
C ILE A 4 19.90 -30.14 -1.97
N ASP A 5 20.11 -31.40 -2.33
CA ASP A 5 21.41 -31.87 -2.83
C ASP A 5 21.61 -31.33 -4.25
N ILE A 6 22.60 -30.47 -4.42
CA ILE A 6 22.95 -29.83 -5.70
C ILE A 6 24.27 -30.36 -6.26
N ASP A 7 25.09 -31.02 -5.44
CA ASP A 7 26.43 -31.47 -5.82
C ASP A 7 26.39 -32.72 -6.70
N SER A 8 25.27 -33.45 -6.68
CA SER A 8 25.00 -34.58 -7.55
C SER A 8 24.46 -34.21 -8.94
N LEU A 9 24.22 -32.93 -9.21
CA LEU A 9 23.62 -32.44 -10.47
C LEU A 9 24.69 -32.02 -11.47
N ASP A 10 24.48 -32.34 -12.76
CA ASP A 10 25.31 -31.83 -13.84
C ASP A 10 24.96 -30.37 -14.20
N GLU A 11 25.84 -29.71 -14.96
CA GLU A 11 25.70 -28.28 -15.30
C GLU A 11 24.37 -27.97 -16.01
N ALA A 12 23.94 -28.83 -16.94
CA ALA A 12 22.68 -28.66 -17.65
C ALA A 12 21.47 -28.72 -16.69
N THR A 13 21.48 -29.66 -15.75
CA THR A 13 20.42 -29.78 -14.73
C THR A 13 20.44 -28.59 -13.78
N LEU A 14 21.61 -28.10 -13.38
CA LEU A 14 21.73 -26.90 -12.54
C LEU A 14 21.18 -25.65 -13.23
N ILE A 15 21.47 -25.45 -14.52
CA ILE A 15 20.93 -24.34 -15.31
C ILE A 15 19.40 -24.42 -15.40
N ALA A 16 18.86 -25.60 -15.71
CA ALA A 16 17.42 -25.83 -15.80
C ALA A 16 16.72 -25.63 -14.44
N LEU A 17 17.34 -26.10 -13.35
CA LEU A 17 16.86 -25.91 -11.99
C LEU A 17 16.84 -24.42 -11.62
N ASN A 18 17.93 -23.70 -11.88
CA ASN A 18 18.01 -22.26 -11.62
C ASN A 18 16.92 -21.49 -12.38
N ALA A 19 16.71 -21.78 -13.67
CA ALA A 19 15.66 -21.14 -14.46
C ALA A 19 14.27 -21.33 -13.83
N ARG A 20 13.94 -22.56 -13.40
CA ARG A 20 12.66 -22.86 -12.73
C ARG A 20 12.54 -22.19 -11.37
N ILE A 21 13.63 -22.11 -10.60
CA ILE A 21 13.64 -21.41 -9.30
C ILE A 21 13.36 -19.92 -9.52
N VAL A 22 14.08 -19.27 -10.43
CA VAL A 22 13.90 -17.85 -10.75
C VAL A 22 12.48 -17.58 -11.22
N GLU A 23 11.95 -18.41 -12.12
CA GLU A 23 10.56 -18.31 -12.59
C GLU A 23 9.56 -18.44 -11.42
N ARG A 24 9.77 -19.43 -10.54
CA ARG A 24 8.90 -19.62 -9.38
C ARG A 24 8.96 -18.44 -8.41
N LEU A 25 10.14 -17.89 -8.17
CA LEU A 25 10.33 -16.72 -7.32
C LEU A 25 9.65 -15.48 -7.92
N HIS A 26 9.79 -15.26 -9.23
CA HIS A 26 9.10 -14.19 -9.95
C HIS A 26 7.58 -14.33 -9.83
N PHE A 27 7.05 -15.53 -10.04
CA PHE A 27 5.63 -15.81 -9.90
C PHE A 27 5.13 -15.51 -8.48
N LEU A 28 5.83 -15.99 -7.44
CA LEU A 28 5.47 -15.73 -6.04
C LEU A 28 5.53 -14.23 -5.71
N HIS A 29 6.53 -13.52 -6.23
CA HIS A 29 6.65 -12.08 -6.05
C HIS A 29 5.49 -11.32 -6.72
N HIS A 30 5.11 -11.72 -7.94
CA HIS A 30 3.96 -11.15 -8.64
C HIS A 30 2.65 -11.41 -7.90
N GLN A 31 2.44 -12.62 -7.36
CA GLN A 31 1.27 -12.94 -6.54
C GLN A 31 1.18 -12.05 -5.30
N ARG A 32 2.28 -11.90 -4.55
CA ARG A 32 2.31 -11.03 -3.35
C ARG A 32 2.04 -9.57 -3.70
N THR A 33 2.62 -9.10 -4.80
CA THR A 33 2.44 -7.71 -5.27
C THR A 33 1.00 -7.47 -5.70
N ALA A 34 0.40 -8.41 -6.44
CA ALA A 34 -0.99 -8.33 -6.87
C ALA A 34 -1.95 -8.33 -5.67
N ALA A 35 -1.72 -9.18 -4.67
CA ALA A 35 -2.51 -9.19 -3.44
C ALA A 35 -2.40 -7.86 -2.69
N ALA A 36 -1.19 -7.33 -2.46
CA ALA A 36 -1.01 -6.04 -1.79
C ALA A 36 -1.70 -4.88 -2.56
N LEU A 37 -1.68 -4.91 -3.89
CA LEU A 37 -2.35 -3.90 -4.72
C LEU A 37 -3.88 -3.96 -4.67
N GLN A 38 -4.49 -5.10 -4.32
CA GLN A 38 -5.95 -5.20 -4.20
C GLN A 38 -6.48 -4.31 -3.07
N ASP A 39 -5.75 -4.25 -1.95
CA ASP A 39 -6.12 -3.48 -0.77
C ASP A 39 -5.76 -1.99 -0.90
N ILE A 40 -4.75 -1.67 -1.72
CA ILE A 40 -4.27 -0.29 -1.93
C ILE A 40 -5.07 0.41 -3.04
N ARG A 41 -5.68 1.54 -2.68
CA ARG A 41 -6.41 2.43 -3.61
C ARG A 41 -5.76 3.80 -3.68
N VAL A 42 -6.07 4.55 -4.73
CA VAL A 42 -5.72 5.98 -4.78
C VAL A 42 -6.51 6.70 -3.69
N GLY A 43 -5.84 7.56 -2.92
CA GLY A 43 -6.39 8.22 -1.74
C GLY A 43 -6.24 7.43 -0.44
N SER A 44 -5.66 6.23 -0.45
CA SER A 44 -5.34 5.50 0.78
C SER A 44 -4.17 6.16 1.52
N GLY A 45 -4.32 6.37 2.83
CA GLY A 45 -3.21 6.72 3.72
C GLY A 45 -2.29 5.52 3.95
N VAL A 46 -0.98 5.73 3.78
CA VAL A 46 0.04 4.68 3.89
C VAL A 46 1.27 5.15 4.66
N THR A 47 1.94 4.19 5.28
CA THR A 47 3.26 4.36 5.90
C THR A 47 4.25 3.36 5.31
N PHE A 48 5.49 3.77 5.11
CA PHE A 48 6.59 2.90 4.68
C PHE A 48 7.93 3.37 5.25
N GLU A 49 8.98 2.56 5.13
CA GLU A 49 10.33 2.94 5.53
C GLU A 49 11.05 3.64 4.37
N GLY A 50 11.42 4.90 4.58
CA GLY A 50 12.25 5.67 3.67
C GLY A 50 13.74 5.36 3.83
N PRO A 51 14.61 6.08 3.09
CA PRO A 51 16.05 5.93 3.21
C PRO A 51 16.53 6.11 4.65
N GLY A 52 17.39 5.22 5.12
CA GLY A 52 17.86 5.22 6.51
C GLY A 52 16.89 4.63 7.53
N GLY A 53 15.82 3.97 7.09
CA GLY A 53 14.85 3.31 7.99
C GLY A 53 13.87 4.26 8.66
N VAL A 54 13.84 5.54 8.24
CA VAL A 54 12.92 6.53 8.79
C VAL A 54 11.50 6.28 8.27
N PRO A 55 10.49 6.14 9.14
CA PRO A 55 9.12 5.95 8.68
C PRO A 55 8.60 7.21 7.98
N VAL A 56 8.08 7.05 6.77
CA VAL A 56 7.46 8.10 5.96
C VAL A 56 5.97 7.81 5.86
N ARG A 57 5.15 8.85 6.12
CA ARG A 57 3.70 8.82 5.97
C ARG A 57 3.29 9.62 4.73
N GLY A 58 2.23 9.17 4.07
CA GLY A 58 1.71 9.85 2.89
C GLY A 58 0.42 9.25 2.35
N VAL A 59 0.00 9.75 1.21
CA VAL A 59 -1.21 9.32 0.50
C VAL A 59 -0.85 8.77 -0.86
N VAL A 60 -1.50 7.67 -1.25
CA VAL A 60 -1.33 7.10 -2.58
C VAL A 60 -1.98 8.00 -3.63
N ILE A 61 -1.18 8.51 -4.56
CA ILE A 61 -1.66 9.37 -5.67
C ILE A 61 -1.76 8.62 -7.00
N ARG A 62 -1.03 7.51 -7.16
CA ARG A 62 -1.06 6.70 -8.38
C ARG A 62 -0.73 5.24 -8.11
N ARG A 63 -1.39 4.35 -8.84
CA ARG A 63 -1.16 2.91 -8.81
C ARG A 63 -0.71 2.39 -10.17
N ASN A 64 0.43 1.72 -10.23
CA ASN A 64 0.91 0.97 -11.39
C ASN A 64 0.82 -0.54 -11.11
N LYS A 65 1.10 -1.36 -12.13
CA LYS A 65 1.10 -2.84 -12.00
C LYS A 65 2.15 -3.38 -11.02
N LYS A 66 3.22 -2.62 -10.73
CA LYS A 66 4.35 -3.07 -9.87
C LYS A 66 4.73 -2.07 -8.78
N THR A 67 4.24 -0.84 -8.85
CA THR A 67 4.66 0.25 -7.97
C THR A 67 3.48 1.13 -7.61
N VAL A 68 3.60 1.83 -6.49
CA VAL A 68 2.66 2.84 -6.03
C VAL A 68 3.42 4.14 -5.86
N THR A 69 2.83 5.23 -6.35
CA THR A 69 3.35 6.57 -6.11
C THR A 69 2.65 7.15 -4.89
N VAL A 70 3.44 7.52 -3.88
CA VAL A 70 2.98 8.10 -2.62
C VAL A 70 3.43 9.55 -2.56
N HIS A 71 2.50 10.45 -2.25
CA HIS A 71 2.79 11.82 -1.87
C HIS A 71 2.94 11.88 -0.36
N ALA A 72 4.15 12.14 0.11
CA ALA A 72 4.45 12.24 1.53
C ALA A 72 4.06 13.63 2.09
N GLU A 73 4.00 13.75 3.41
CA GLU A 73 3.68 15.01 4.11
C GLU A 73 4.76 16.09 3.90
N ASP A 74 5.97 15.70 3.49
CA ASP A 74 7.09 16.59 3.16
C ASP A 74 7.08 17.08 1.70
N ASP A 75 5.91 17.01 1.03
CA ASP A 75 5.68 17.32 -0.39
C ASP A 75 6.54 16.49 -1.39
N ARG A 76 7.20 15.42 -0.92
CA ARG A 76 7.96 14.53 -1.81
C ARG A 76 7.10 13.42 -2.39
N GLN A 77 7.44 13.01 -3.61
CA GLN A 77 6.84 11.85 -4.26
C GLN A 77 7.78 10.65 -4.22
N TRP A 78 7.24 9.51 -3.81
CA TRP A 78 7.97 8.25 -3.66
C TRP A 78 7.37 7.16 -4.53
N ASN A 79 8.22 6.45 -5.28
CA ASN A 79 7.82 5.22 -5.95
C ASN A 79 8.20 4.03 -5.08
N VAL A 80 7.19 3.37 -4.51
CA VAL A 80 7.37 2.31 -3.50
C VAL A 80 6.72 1.02 -3.98
N SER A 81 7.32 -0.12 -3.61
CA SER A 81 6.68 -1.43 -3.83
C SER A 81 5.39 -1.54 -3.00
N PRO A 82 4.28 -2.03 -3.57
CA PRO A 82 3.03 -2.23 -2.83
C PRO A 82 3.22 -3.08 -1.57
N THR A 83 4.14 -4.05 -1.60
CA THR A 83 4.42 -4.96 -0.48
C THR A 83 5.15 -4.30 0.69
N LEU A 84 5.69 -3.09 0.50
CA LEU A 84 6.39 -2.33 1.54
C LEU A 84 5.49 -1.27 2.20
N LEU A 85 4.29 -1.06 1.64
CA LEU A 85 3.32 -0.12 2.18
C LEU A 85 2.49 -0.79 3.28
N LYS A 86 2.31 -0.08 4.39
CA LYS A 86 1.35 -0.42 5.43
C LYS A 86 0.19 0.57 5.37
N LEU A 87 -1.03 0.07 5.21
CA LEU A 87 -2.22 0.91 5.24
C LEU A 87 -2.42 1.48 6.64
N THR A 88 -2.67 2.78 6.75
CA THR A 88 -2.86 3.47 8.03
C THR A 88 -4.33 3.45 8.49
N GLY A 89 -5.21 2.73 7.77
CA GLY A 89 -6.62 2.53 8.12
C GLY A 89 -7.54 3.71 7.86
N SER A 90 -7.01 4.89 7.51
CA SER A 90 -7.82 6.05 7.12
C SER A 90 -7.77 6.21 5.60
N HIS A 91 -8.87 5.89 4.93
CA HIS A 91 -9.07 6.33 3.56
C HIS A 91 -9.40 7.83 3.61
N VAL A 92 -8.74 8.66 2.80
CA VAL A 92 -9.04 10.11 2.78
C VAL A 92 -10.51 10.36 2.38
N LEU A 93 -11.13 9.41 1.66
CA LEU A 93 -12.57 9.43 1.36
C LEU A 93 -13.45 9.13 2.60
N ASP A 94 -12.99 8.30 3.55
CA ASP A 94 -13.76 8.00 4.77
C ASP A 94 -13.81 9.21 5.72
N ALA A 95 -12.77 10.04 5.72
CA ALA A 95 -12.77 11.32 6.44
C ALA A 95 -13.79 12.32 5.84
N ALA A 96 -13.98 12.31 4.51
CA ALA A 96 -14.96 13.16 3.85
C ALA A 96 -16.41 12.71 4.14
N ASP A 97 -16.66 11.41 4.27
CA ASP A 97 -17.96 10.89 4.71
C ASP A 97 -18.23 11.16 6.20
N GLN A 98 -17.22 11.11 7.07
CA GLN A 98 -17.36 11.55 8.47
C GLN A 98 -17.71 13.04 8.57
N ILE A 99 -16.99 13.93 7.86
CA ILE A 99 -17.30 15.37 7.86
C ILE A 99 -18.71 15.68 7.32
N ARG A 100 -19.20 14.93 6.32
CA ARG A 100 -20.58 15.08 5.82
C ARG A 100 -21.61 14.61 6.83
N THR A 101 -21.36 13.50 7.52
CA THR A 101 -22.27 12.94 8.52
C THR A 101 -22.34 13.83 9.77
N ASP A 102 -21.20 14.38 10.19
CA ASP A 102 -21.09 15.29 11.34
C ASP A 102 -21.81 16.62 11.09
N ASN A 103 -21.76 17.12 9.85
CA ASN A 103 -22.48 18.33 9.45
C ASN A 103 -23.97 18.10 9.19
N ALA A 104 -24.39 16.90 8.77
CA ALA A 104 -25.81 16.56 8.59
C ALA A 104 -26.56 16.44 9.92
N ASN A 105 -25.87 16.06 11.01
CA ASN A 105 -26.47 15.95 12.35
C ASN A 105 -26.49 17.26 13.16
N LYS A 106 -25.95 18.35 12.61
CA LYS A 106 -25.92 19.66 13.28
C LYS A 106 -27.15 20.49 12.91
N VAL A 107 -28.32 20.13 13.47
CA VAL A 107 -29.52 20.98 13.41
C VAL A 107 -29.28 22.20 14.29
N VAL A 108 -28.97 23.35 13.69
CA VAL A 108 -28.85 24.62 14.41
C VAL A 108 -30.26 25.09 14.78
N ALA A 109 -30.64 24.90 16.04
CA ALA A 109 -31.88 25.45 16.56
C ALA A 109 -31.79 26.98 16.61
N PHE A 110 -32.62 27.65 15.81
CA PHE A 110 -32.81 29.10 15.93
C PHE A 110 -33.61 29.39 17.21
N PRO A 111 -33.10 30.22 18.14
CA PRO A 111 -33.88 30.66 19.29
C PRO A 111 -35.03 31.54 18.78
N LYS A 112 -36.25 31.24 19.24
CA LYS A 112 -37.43 32.05 18.92
C LYS A 112 -37.29 33.41 19.62
N PRO A 113 -37.49 34.55 18.95
CA PRO A 113 -37.40 35.84 19.60
C PRO A 113 -38.54 36.01 20.61
N ASP A 114 -38.19 36.43 21.83
CA ASP A 114 -39.14 36.80 22.87
C ASP A 114 -40.04 37.92 22.36
N ARG A 115 -41.36 37.66 22.37
CA ARG A 115 -42.36 38.72 22.22
C ARG A 115 -42.66 39.27 23.61
N GLY A 116 -41.99 40.36 23.95
CA GLY A 116 -42.48 41.33 24.94
C GLY A 116 -43.61 42.18 24.38
#